data_AF-A0A8T4PAP7-F1
#
_entry.id   AF-A0A8T4PAP7-F1
#
_cell.length_a   1.000
_cell.length_b   1.000
_cell.length_c   1.000
_cell.angle_alpha   90.00
_cell.angle_beta   90.00
_cell.angle_gamma   90.00
#
_symmetry.space_group_name_H-M   'P 1'
#
loop_
_entity.id
_entity.type
_entity.pdbx_description
1 polymer ?
#
loop_
_entity_poly.entity_id
_entity_poly.type
_entity_poly.pdbx_seq_one_letter_code
_entity_poly.pdbx_strand_id
1 'polypeptide(L)'
;MTLLNAGSFRAQMKIQQMAFLLVGITIFFALVGVIYFSITISHARTSAQSAQNEEAILLARKLAGSPEFAFTSSSDCATCIDMDKIIQISDLSGYEELWNMDHVFVTRISPQYSNEKCTRANYPNCDKIILANRSTNLATKTAFVTLAGWDGIINSYRYELGRIEVSSKQI
;
A
#
# COMPACT_ATOMS: atom_id res chain seq x y z
N MET A 1 54.23 24.84 -55.86
CA MET A 1 52.92 24.62 -55.24
C MET A 1 53.12 23.88 -53.93
N THR A 2 53.52 24.56 -52.83
CA THR A 2 53.54 24.01 -51.44
C THR A 2 54.33 24.96 -50.51
N LEU A 3 53.73 26.04 -49.98
CA LEU A 3 54.25 26.74 -48.78
C LEU A 3 53.14 27.60 -48.14
N LEU A 4 52.01 27.01 -47.73
CA LEU A 4 50.98 27.71 -46.96
C LEU A 4 50.17 26.70 -46.12
N ASN A 5 50.75 26.09 -45.07
CA ASN A 5 49.90 25.45 -44.04
C ASN A 5 50.52 25.09 -42.67
N ALA A 6 51.63 25.71 -42.23
CA ALA A 6 52.21 25.37 -40.92
C ALA A 6 51.50 26.06 -39.73
N GLY A 7 50.85 27.21 -39.95
CA GLY A 7 50.18 27.98 -38.90
C GLY A 7 48.80 27.45 -38.48
N SER A 8 48.07 26.81 -39.40
CA SER A 8 46.71 26.30 -39.14
C SER A 8 46.70 25.10 -38.17
N PHE A 9 47.72 24.22 -38.25
CA PHE A 9 47.82 23.02 -37.44
C PHE A 9 48.03 23.30 -35.94
N ARG A 10 48.86 24.30 -35.59
CA ARG A 10 49.11 24.67 -34.18
C ARG A 10 47.88 25.32 -33.54
N ALA A 11 47.16 26.12 -34.31
CA ALA A 11 45.89 26.70 -33.87
C ALA A 11 44.81 25.61 -33.69
N GLN A 12 44.71 24.67 -34.64
CA GLN A 12 43.77 23.54 -34.58
C GLN A 12 44.02 22.60 -33.39
N MET A 13 45.28 22.29 -33.05
CA MET A 13 45.58 21.48 -31.85
C MET A 13 45.12 22.15 -30.55
N LYS A 14 45.25 23.47 -30.45
CA LYS A 14 44.81 24.23 -29.26
C LYS A 14 43.29 24.25 -29.14
N ILE A 15 42.57 24.28 -30.28
CA ILE A 15 41.11 24.19 -30.33
C ILE A 15 40.65 22.78 -29.92
N GLN A 16 41.30 21.72 -30.41
CA GLN A 16 40.96 20.34 -30.02
C GLN A 16 41.17 20.07 -28.53
N GLN A 17 42.24 20.62 -27.93
CA GLN A 17 42.52 20.47 -26.50
C GLN A 17 41.45 21.13 -25.62
N MET A 18 40.97 22.31 -26.01
CA MET A 18 39.88 22.99 -25.28
C MET A 18 38.53 22.30 -25.48
N ALA A 19 38.27 21.77 -26.67
CA ALA A 19 37.06 20.99 -26.93
C ALA A 19 37.02 19.69 -26.12
N PHE A 20 38.16 18.99 -25.98
CA PHE A 20 38.24 17.77 -25.17
C PHE A 20 37.95 18.03 -23.69
N LEU A 21 38.47 19.15 -23.15
CA LEU A 21 38.18 19.58 -21.78
C LEU A 21 36.69 19.90 -21.59
N LEU A 22 36.07 20.59 -22.55
CA LEU A 22 34.65 20.93 -22.50
C LEU A 22 33.77 19.67 -22.55
N VAL A 23 34.08 18.70 -23.43
CA VAL A 23 33.38 17.41 -23.50
C VAL A 23 33.52 16.64 -22.18
N GLY A 24 34.73 16.56 -21.61
CA GLY A 24 34.95 15.90 -20.33
C GLY A 24 34.09 16.47 -19.20
N ILE A 25 33.99 17.80 -19.13
CA ILE A 25 33.14 18.48 -18.14
C ILE A 25 31.66 18.18 -18.37
N THR A 26 31.18 18.22 -19.62
CA THR A 26 29.78 17.91 -19.91
C THR A 26 29.39 16.48 -19.55
N ILE A 27 30.26 15.49 -19.82
CA ILE A 27 30.02 14.09 -19.45
C ILE A 27 30.01 13.93 -17.93
N PHE A 28 30.92 14.60 -17.22
CA PHE A 28 30.95 14.59 -15.76
C PHE A 28 29.63 15.11 -15.16
N PHE A 29 29.16 16.27 -15.62
CA PHE A 29 27.88 16.82 -15.15
C PHE A 29 26.68 15.96 -15.56
N ALA A 30 26.69 15.35 -16.74
CA ALA A 30 25.64 14.43 -17.15
C ALA A 30 25.56 13.22 -16.21
N LEU A 31 26.71 12.64 -15.84
CA LEU A 31 26.78 11.49 -14.93
C LEU A 31 26.29 11.86 -13.53
N VAL A 32 26.76 12.98 -12.97
CA VAL A 32 26.26 13.49 -11.68
C VAL A 32 24.76 13.77 -11.74
N GLY A 33 24.27 14.34 -12.85
CA GLY A 33 22.85 14.58 -13.07
C GLY A 33 22.02 13.31 -13.01
N VAL A 34 22.42 12.25 -13.72
CA VAL A 34 21.69 10.97 -13.71
C VAL A 34 21.64 10.35 -12.32
N ILE A 35 22.74 10.40 -11.56
CA ILE A 35 22.78 9.90 -10.17
C ILE A 35 21.82 10.70 -9.30
N TYR A 36 21.87 12.04 -9.37
CA TYR A 36 20.98 12.92 -8.60
C TYR A 36 19.50 12.66 -8.91
N PHE A 37 19.13 12.59 -10.19
CA PHE A 37 17.77 12.29 -10.60
C PHE A 37 17.30 10.92 -10.10
N SER A 38 18.16 9.90 -10.17
CA SER A 38 17.83 8.55 -9.72
C SER A 38 17.50 8.51 -8.22
N ILE A 39 18.26 9.25 -7.40
CA ILE A 39 18.02 9.35 -5.95
C ILE A 39 16.70 10.08 -5.67
N THR A 40 16.46 11.22 -6.32
CA THR A 40 15.23 12.01 -6.10
C THR A 40 13.98 11.25 -6.51
N ILE A 41 14.00 10.53 -7.64
CA ILE A 41 12.84 9.71 -8.08
C ILE A 41 12.56 8.59 -7.07
N SER A 42 13.60 7.95 -6.53
CA SER A 42 13.45 6.93 -5.49
C SER A 42 12.80 7.47 -4.22
N HIS A 43 13.21 8.66 -3.77
CA HIS A 43 12.60 9.32 -2.61
C HIS A 43 11.13 9.68 -2.86
N ALA A 44 10.80 10.22 -4.03
CA ALA A 44 9.43 10.57 -4.39
C ALA A 44 8.51 9.33 -4.36
N ARG A 45 8.97 8.20 -4.93
CA ARG A 45 8.24 6.93 -4.89
C ARG A 45 8.03 6.43 -3.46
N THR A 46 9.06 6.52 -2.62
CA THR A 46 9.00 6.09 -1.23
C THR A 46 8.04 6.94 -0.41
N SER A 47 8.04 8.27 -0.60
CA SER A 47 7.13 9.19 0.07
C SER A 47 5.67 8.98 -0.35
N ALA A 48 5.42 8.75 -1.64
CA ALA A 48 4.08 8.40 -2.12
C ALA A 48 3.58 7.08 -1.50
N GLN A 49 4.45 6.07 -1.39
CA GLN A 49 4.10 4.80 -0.76
C GLN A 49 3.82 4.95 0.74
N SER A 50 4.63 5.73 1.47
CA SER A 50 4.41 5.96 2.90
C SER A 50 3.09 6.69 3.15
N ALA A 51 2.75 7.69 2.33
CA ALA A 51 1.47 8.39 2.43
C ALA A 51 0.28 7.44 2.20
N GLN A 52 0.35 6.56 1.21
CA GLN A 52 -0.70 5.56 0.97
C GLN A 52 -0.84 4.56 2.13
N ASN A 53 0.28 4.12 2.71
CA ASN A 53 0.28 3.21 3.84
C ASN A 53 -0.32 3.86 5.10
N GLU A 54 0.04 5.11 5.38
CA GLU A 54 -0.48 5.86 6.52
C GLU A 54 -2.00 6.05 6.40
N GLU A 55 -2.48 6.42 5.22
CA GLU A 55 -3.91 6.56 4.99
C GLU A 55 -4.66 5.23 5.17
N ALA A 56 -4.10 4.13 4.67
CA ALA A 56 -4.69 2.81 4.85
C ALA A 56 -4.76 2.41 6.34
N ILE A 57 -3.71 2.70 7.12
CA ILE A 57 -3.68 2.45 8.57
C ILE A 57 -4.73 3.31 9.30
N LEU A 58 -4.87 4.58 8.92
CA LEU A 58 -5.87 5.47 9.52
C LEU A 58 -7.30 4.98 9.23
N LEU A 59 -7.57 4.53 8.00
CA LEU A 59 -8.85 3.94 7.64
C LEU A 59 -9.12 2.66 8.43
N ALA A 60 -8.12 1.78 8.56
CA ALA A 60 -8.25 0.57 9.37
C ALA A 60 -8.54 0.89 10.84
N ARG A 61 -7.85 1.87 11.43
CA ARG A 61 -8.13 2.34 12.81
C ARG A 61 -9.53 2.93 12.94
N LYS A 62 -9.98 3.71 11.96
CA LYS A 62 -11.33 4.29 11.96
C LYS A 62 -12.40 3.19 11.90
N LEU A 63 -12.19 2.16 11.08
CA LEU A 63 -13.10 1.03 10.98
C LEU A 63 -13.04 0.18 12.26
N ALA A 64 -11.85 -0.24 12.69
CA ALA A 64 -11.65 -1.00 13.93
C ALA A 64 -12.18 -0.26 15.18
N GLY A 65 -12.14 1.07 15.22
CA GLY A 65 -12.72 1.86 16.30
C GLY A 65 -14.23 2.06 16.22
N SER A 66 -14.89 1.65 15.12
CA SER A 66 -16.35 1.76 14.99
C SER A 66 -17.05 0.66 15.80
N PRO A 67 -18.22 0.91 16.40
CA PRO A 67 -18.90 -0.06 17.27
C PRO A 67 -19.18 -1.41 16.60
N GLU A 68 -19.28 -1.40 15.27
CA GLU A 68 -19.56 -2.56 14.42
C GLU A 68 -18.36 -3.50 14.22
N PHE A 69 -17.14 -2.99 14.39
CA PHE A 69 -15.89 -3.75 14.25
C PHE A 69 -15.09 -3.78 15.55
N ALA A 70 -15.40 -2.90 16.51
CA ALA A 70 -14.59 -2.70 17.69
C ALA A 70 -14.61 -3.91 18.62
N PHE A 71 -13.41 -4.36 18.98
CA PHE A 71 -13.20 -5.39 19.96
C PHE A 71 -12.90 -4.78 21.33
N THR A 72 -13.72 -5.08 22.34
CA THR A 72 -13.71 -4.36 23.64
C THR A 72 -13.19 -5.18 24.82
N SER A 73 -12.85 -6.47 24.62
CA SER A 73 -12.56 -7.39 25.73
C SER A 73 -11.08 -7.50 26.12
N SER A 74 -10.17 -6.88 25.36
CA SER A 74 -8.73 -6.84 25.65
C SER A 74 -8.16 -5.43 25.58
N SER A 75 -7.09 -5.19 26.35
CA SER A 75 -6.24 -3.99 26.34
C SER A 75 -6.16 -3.28 24.98
N ASP A 76 -6.37 -1.95 24.99
CA ASP A 76 -6.18 -0.97 23.90
C ASP A 76 -5.58 -1.52 22.60
N CYS A 77 -6.39 -2.20 21.80
CA CYS A 77 -5.99 -2.64 20.47
C CYS A 77 -6.70 -1.81 19.41
N ALA A 78 -6.07 -0.70 19.02
CA ALA A 78 -6.62 0.27 18.07
C ALA A 78 -6.87 -0.29 16.65
N THR A 79 -6.36 -1.48 16.34
CA THR A 79 -6.51 -2.15 15.04
C THR A 79 -7.11 -3.56 15.19
N CYS A 80 -7.69 -3.87 16.36
CA CYS A 80 -8.38 -5.14 16.55
C CYS A 80 -9.80 -5.07 16.02
N ILE A 81 -10.17 -6.11 15.31
CA ILE A 81 -11.47 -6.28 14.69
C ILE A 81 -12.15 -7.51 15.29
N ASP A 82 -13.36 -7.33 15.78
CA ASP A 82 -14.20 -8.38 16.32
C ASP A 82 -14.85 -9.20 15.19
N MET A 83 -14.37 -10.43 15.00
CA MET A 83 -14.85 -11.35 13.97
C MET A 83 -16.29 -11.82 14.22
N ASP A 84 -16.68 -11.99 15.48
CA ASP A 84 -18.01 -12.47 15.86
C ASP A 84 -19.09 -11.40 15.56
N LYS A 85 -18.73 -10.11 15.65
CA LYS A 85 -19.60 -9.01 15.21
C LYS A 85 -19.69 -8.92 13.71
N ILE A 86 -18.55 -8.95 13.01
CA ILE A 86 -18.52 -8.79 11.55
C ILE A 86 -19.30 -9.90 10.85
N ILE A 87 -19.18 -11.15 11.30
CA ILE A 87 -19.92 -12.26 10.70
C ILE A 87 -21.44 -12.11 10.91
N GLN A 88 -21.87 -11.53 12.03
CA GLN A 88 -23.28 -11.23 12.25
C GLN A 88 -23.77 -10.14 11.30
N ILE A 89 -22.97 -9.09 11.14
CA ILE A 89 -23.30 -7.94 10.29
C ILE A 89 -23.24 -8.30 8.81
N SER A 90 -22.34 -9.19 8.38
CA SER A 90 -22.21 -9.60 6.98
C SER A 90 -23.46 -10.26 6.40
N ASP A 91 -24.34 -10.76 7.27
CA ASP A 91 -25.62 -11.36 6.90
C ASP A 91 -26.81 -10.40 7.01
N LEU A 92 -26.63 -9.20 7.57
CA LEU A 92 -27.67 -8.20 7.73
C LEU A 92 -27.77 -7.29 6.51
N SER A 93 -28.93 -7.29 5.85
CA SER A 93 -29.23 -6.37 4.76
C SER A 93 -29.34 -4.93 5.27
N GLY A 94 -28.69 -3.97 4.61
CA GLY A 94 -28.78 -2.53 4.91
C GLY A 94 -27.54 -1.93 5.56
N TYR A 95 -26.67 -2.74 6.17
CA TYR A 95 -25.40 -2.25 6.72
C TYR A 95 -24.41 -1.77 5.64
N GLU A 96 -24.54 -2.26 4.41
CA GLU A 96 -23.74 -1.80 3.27
C GLU A 96 -23.84 -0.28 3.03
N GLU A 97 -24.96 0.35 3.41
CA GLU A 97 -25.15 1.80 3.26
C GLU A 97 -24.47 2.61 4.36
N LEU A 98 -24.22 2.01 5.54
CA LEU A 98 -23.71 2.70 6.72
C LEU A 98 -22.29 3.25 6.51
N TRP A 99 -21.44 2.51 5.81
CA TRP A 99 -20.04 2.89 5.62
C TRP A 99 -19.82 3.78 4.40
N ASN A 100 -20.83 3.94 3.54
CA ASN A 100 -20.74 4.68 2.27
C ASN A 100 -19.49 4.29 1.45
N MET A 101 -19.13 3.01 1.50
CA MET A 101 -17.98 2.42 0.83
C MET A 101 -18.49 1.42 -0.19
N ASP A 102 -17.98 1.51 -1.41
CA ASP A 102 -18.40 0.60 -2.48
C ASP A 102 -17.90 -0.84 -2.26
N HIS A 103 -16.83 -0.99 -1.48
CA HIS A 103 -16.15 -2.26 -1.29
C HIS A 103 -15.48 -2.32 0.09
N VAL A 104 -15.82 -3.34 0.87
CA VAL A 104 -15.20 -3.61 2.18
C VAL A 104 -15.07 -5.13 2.35
N PHE A 105 -13.83 -5.62 2.30
CA PHE A 105 -13.50 -7.01 2.59
C PHE A 105 -12.58 -7.11 3.79
N VAL A 106 -12.78 -8.14 4.59
CA VAL A 106 -11.86 -8.55 5.64
C VAL A 106 -11.35 -9.94 5.29
N THR A 107 -10.05 -10.06 5.10
CA THR A 107 -9.41 -11.33 4.72
C THR A 107 -8.44 -11.76 5.80
N ARG A 108 -8.55 -13.01 6.24
CA ARG A 108 -7.58 -13.66 7.12
C ARG A 108 -6.33 -14.01 6.33
N ILE A 109 -5.17 -13.69 6.90
CA ILE A 109 -3.87 -14.01 6.30
C ILE A 109 -3.28 -15.25 6.95
N SER A 110 -3.46 -15.39 8.26
CA SER A 110 -2.92 -16.51 9.02
C SER A 110 -3.73 -16.77 10.30
N PRO A 111 -4.07 -18.04 10.60
CA PRO A 111 -3.85 -19.24 9.75
C PRO A 111 -4.80 -19.26 8.53
N GLN A 112 -4.42 -19.95 7.46
CA GLN A 112 -5.27 -20.08 6.26
C GLN A 112 -6.13 -21.35 6.38
N TYR A 113 -7.42 -21.22 6.07
CA TYR A 113 -8.38 -22.33 6.10
C TYR A 113 -8.94 -22.62 4.71
N SER A 114 -9.57 -21.62 4.11
CA SER A 114 -10.29 -21.72 2.85
C SER A 114 -10.48 -20.33 2.26
N ASN A 115 -10.22 -20.19 0.96
CA ASN A 115 -10.46 -18.96 0.18
C ASN A 115 -11.95 -18.67 -0.04
N GLU A 116 -12.86 -19.48 0.51
CA GLU A 116 -14.30 -19.30 0.40
C GLU A 116 -14.82 -18.14 1.26
N LYS A 117 -15.99 -17.62 0.88
CA LYS A 117 -16.70 -16.60 1.65
C LYS A 117 -17.10 -17.19 3.02
N CYS A 118 -16.80 -16.45 4.07
CA CYS A 118 -17.31 -16.71 5.40
C CYS A 118 -18.83 -16.56 5.46
N THR A 119 -19.46 -17.54 6.08
CA THR A 119 -20.88 -17.64 6.39
C THR A 119 -21.00 -18.19 7.81
N ARG A 120 -22.18 -18.08 8.44
CA ARG A 120 -22.43 -18.72 9.75
C ARG A 120 -22.19 -20.23 9.76
N ALA A 121 -22.28 -20.89 8.60
CA ALA A 121 -22.10 -22.33 8.49
C ALA A 121 -20.64 -22.79 8.48
N ASN A 122 -19.72 -21.96 7.97
CA ASN A 122 -18.29 -22.29 7.88
C ASN A 122 -17.40 -21.49 8.85
N TYR A 123 -17.95 -20.48 9.54
CA TYR A 123 -17.28 -19.78 10.63
C TYR A 123 -17.02 -20.73 11.82
N PRO A 124 -15.83 -20.73 12.44
CA PRO A 124 -14.71 -19.79 12.29
C PRO A 124 -13.61 -20.22 11.29
N ASN A 125 -13.83 -21.25 10.46
CA ASN A 125 -12.82 -21.85 9.58
C ASN A 125 -12.94 -21.34 8.13
N CYS A 126 -12.81 -20.03 7.94
CA CYS A 126 -12.97 -19.37 6.64
C CYS A 126 -12.09 -18.11 6.56
N ASP A 127 -11.62 -17.75 5.36
CA ASP A 127 -10.64 -16.67 5.23
C ASP A 127 -11.23 -15.35 4.75
N LYS A 128 -12.37 -15.33 4.06
CA LYS A 128 -12.86 -14.10 3.41
C LYS A 128 -14.23 -13.66 3.88
N ILE A 129 -14.31 -12.54 4.60
CA ILE A 129 -15.60 -11.89 4.94
C ILE A 129 -15.86 -10.73 3.98
N ILE A 130 -17.04 -10.76 3.36
CA ILE A 130 -17.48 -9.75 2.40
C ILE A 130 -18.61 -8.94 3.05
N LEU A 131 -18.36 -7.66 3.28
CA LEU A 131 -19.32 -6.74 3.91
C LEU A 131 -20.04 -5.85 2.90
N ALA A 132 -19.34 -5.40 1.87
CA ALA A 132 -19.93 -4.65 0.77
C ALA A 132 -19.20 -4.97 -0.54
N ASN A 133 -19.96 -5.17 -1.62
CA ASN A 133 -19.42 -5.44 -2.95
C ASN A 133 -20.30 -4.81 -4.03
N ARG A 134 -20.17 -3.49 -4.24
CA ARG A 134 -20.99 -2.71 -5.18
C ARG A 134 -20.31 -2.43 -6.52
N SER A 135 -18.98 -2.43 -6.58
CA SER A 135 -18.22 -2.14 -7.81
C SER A 135 -16.84 -2.81 -7.83
N THR A 136 -16.41 -3.27 -9.02
CA THR A 136 -15.16 -4.03 -9.23
C THR A 136 -13.96 -3.18 -9.67
N ASN A 137 -14.15 -1.89 -9.97
CA ASN A 137 -13.14 -1.04 -10.62
C ASN A 137 -12.69 0.14 -9.76
N LEU A 138 -12.40 -0.08 -8.48
CA LEU A 138 -12.01 0.99 -7.56
C LEU A 138 -10.64 0.73 -6.94
N ALA A 139 -9.85 1.79 -6.81
CA ALA A 139 -8.58 1.76 -6.11
C ALA A 139 -8.82 1.35 -4.66
N THR A 140 -8.29 0.20 -4.29
CA THR A 140 -8.51 -0.41 -2.97
C THR A 140 -7.32 -0.11 -2.07
N LYS A 141 -7.59 0.40 -0.88
CA LYS A 141 -6.59 0.59 0.17
C LYS A 141 -6.61 -0.64 1.07
N THR A 142 -5.43 -1.11 1.41
CA THR A 142 -5.27 -2.33 2.20
C THR A 142 -4.45 -2.06 3.44
N ALA A 143 -4.90 -2.56 4.58
CA ALA A 143 -4.18 -2.42 5.85
C ALA A 143 -4.27 -3.70 6.67
N PHE A 144 -3.20 -4.02 7.38
CA PHE A 144 -3.15 -5.18 8.27
C PHE A 144 -3.86 -4.87 9.58
N VAL A 145 -4.60 -5.84 10.07
CA VAL A 145 -5.46 -5.75 11.26
C VAL A 145 -5.35 -7.04 12.06
N THR A 146 -5.65 -6.94 13.35
CA THR A 146 -5.74 -8.13 14.21
C THR A 146 -7.19 -8.57 14.24
N LEU A 147 -7.46 -9.81 13.86
CA LEU A 147 -8.79 -10.41 13.93
C LEU A 147 -8.92 -11.11 15.29
N ALA A 148 -9.90 -10.69 16.09
CA ALA A 148 -10.19 -11.29 17.37
C ALA A 148 -11.50 -12.08 17.27
N GLY A 149 -11.47 -13.34 17.70
CA GLY A 149 -12.67 -14.19 17.74
C GLY A 149 -12.68 -15.04 19.00
N TRP A 150 -13.85 -15.31 19.55
CA TRP A 150 -13.97 -16.15 20.73
C TRP A 150 -13.68 -17.63 20.39
N ASP A 151 -12.84 -18.26 21.19
CA ASP A 151 -12.57 -19.70 21.08
C ASP A 151 -13.13 -20.42 22.32
N GLY A 152 -14.23 -21.16 22.07
CA GLY A 152 -14.93 -21.92 23.11
C GLY A 152 -14.15 -23.11 23.66
N ILE A 153 -13.07 -23.56 22.99
CA ILE A 153 -12.25 -24.69 23.46
C ILE A 153 -11.29 -24.23 24.55
N ILE A 154 -10.63 -23.10 24.32
CA ILE A 154 -9.65 -22.51 25.26
C ILE A 154 -10.28 -21.49 26.22
N ASN A 155 -11.58 -21.21 26.08
CA ASN A 155 -12.34 -20.23 26.86
C ASN A 155 -11.65 -18.85 26.88
N SER A 156 -11.14 -18.44 25.72
CA SER A 156 -10.36 -17.21 25.54
C SER A 156 -10.50 -16.69 24.11
N TYR A 157 -10.07 -15.46 23.87
CA TYR A 157 -10.03 -14.87 22.55
C TYR A 157 -8.79 -15.32 21.78
N ARG A 158 -9.01 -15.72 20.53
CA ARG A 158 -7.95 -16.01 19.57
C ARG A 158 -7.69 -14.77 18.74
N TYR A 159 -6.41 -14.44 18.58
CA TYR A 159 -5.95 -13.30 17.79
C TYR A 159 -5.23 -13.82 16.55
N GLU A 160 -5.69 -13.40 15.39
CA GLU A 160 -5.20 -13.84 14.09
C GLU A 160 -4.81 -12.64 13.24
N LEU A 161 -3.91 -12.85 12.28
CA LEU A 161 -3.51 -11.79 11.37
C LEU A 161 -4.50 -11.71 10.21
N GLY A 162 -5.05 -10.52 10.00
CA GLY A 162 -5.92 -10.22 8.87
C GLY A 162 -5.49 -8.98 8.12
N ARG A 163 -6.22 -8.72 7.03
CA ARG A 163 -6.14 -7.52 6.22
C ARG A 163 -7.53 -7.04 5.90
N ILE A 164 -7.73 -5.74 6.03
CA ILE A 164 -8.93 -5.06 5.56
C ILE A 164 -8.65 -4.41 4.21
N GLU A 165 -9.59 -4.54 3.29
CA GLU A 165 -9.51 -4.01 1.93
C GLU A 165 -10.73 -3.12 1.69
N VAL A 166 -10.49 -1.83 1.49
CA VAL A 166 -11.54 -0.82 1.42
C VAL A 166 -11.41 -0.02 0.14
N SER A 167 -12.52 0.20 -0.56
CA SER A 167 -12.54 1.14 -1.68
C SER A 167 -12.31 2.57 -1.18
N SER A 168 -11.29 3.23 -1.74
CA SER A 168 -11.15 4.67 -1.63
C SER A 168 -11.93 5.30 -2.77
N LYS A 169 -13.04 5.96 -2.46
CA LYS A 169 -13.64 6.90 -3.41
C LYS A 169 -12.64 8.04 -3.60
N GLN A 170 -11.91 8.07 -4.72
CA GLN A 170 -11.17 9.26 -5.11
C GLN A 170 -12.22 10.36 -5.33
N ILE A 171 -12.20 11.38 -4.47
CA ILE A 171 -12.93 12.63 -4.68
C ILE A 171 -12.22 13.39 -5.78
#